data_AF-A0A7X1IV38-F1
#
_entry.id   AF-A0A7X1IV38-F1
#
_cell.length_a   1.000
_cell.length_b   1.000
_cell.length_c   1.000
_cell.angle_alpha   90.00
_cell.angle_beta   90.00
_cell.angle_gamma   90.00
#
_symmetry.space_group_name_H-M   'P 1'
#
loop_
_entity.id
_entity.type
_entity.pdbx_description
1 polymer ?
#
loop_
_entity_poly.entity_id
_entity_poly.type
_entity_poly.pdbx_seq_one_letter_code
_entity_poly.pdbx_strand_id
1 'polypeptide(L)'
;MLHDREQWPYVVTLAKGACSSEEMRAFFEVWSRWLDEGRPFISIRRFLDEDALLQPEGAAREAKQWLQKNAGRIRQQVLGMVTIVPETVYEQASRMDAEKLFQVPAGTFSNVDAALHWLEDRVVGPNRLDFDRAAIRDKLTAT
;
A
#
# COMPACT_ATOMS: atom_id res chain seq x y z
N MET A 1 -6.38 5.98 -9.72
CA MET A 1 -6.19 5.76 -8.26
C MET A 1 -6.25 7.07 -7.49
N LEU A 2 -6.68 7.07 -6.23
CA LEU A 2 -6.68 8.25 -5.34
C LEU A 2 -5.66 8.05 -4.21
N HIS A 3 -4.87 9.08 -3.91
CA HIS A 3 -3.89 9.07 -2.82
C HIS A 3 -4.20 10.15 -1.80
N ASP A 4 -4.43 9.77 -0.55
CA ASP A 4 -4.58 10.66 0.60
C ASP A 4 -3.31 10.64 1.45
N ARG A 5 -2.85 11.83 1.83
CA ARG A 5 -1.62 12.07 2.61
C ARG A 5 -1.87 13.03 3.78
N GLU A 6 -3.12 13.35 4.11
CA GLU A 6 -3.46 14.34 5.13
C GLU A 6 -2.95 13.90 6.51
N GLN A 7 -2.89 12.59 6.74
CA GLN A 7 -2.46 11.96 7.97
C GLN A 7 -1.02 11.42 7.88
N TRP A 8 -0.07 12.19 7.32
CA TRP A 8 1.33 11.74 7.25
C TRP A 8 1.84 11.28 8.64
N PRO A 9 2.47 10.09 8.80
CA PRO A 9 3.11 9.26 7.78
C PRO A 9 2.22 8.22 7.07
N TYR A 10 0.92 8.20 7.30
CA TYR A 10 -0.01 7.22 6.73
C TYR A 10 -0.48 7.68 5.35
N VAL A 11 0.00 7.02 4.31
CA VAL A 11 -0.39 7.30 2.93
C VAL A 11 -1.43 6.27 2.48
N VAL A 12 -2.67 6.71 2.33
CA VAL A 12 -3.80 5.87 1.91
C VAL A 12 -3.97 5.94 0.40
N THR A 13 -4.08 4.80 -0.26
CA THR A 13 -4.36 4.70 -1.69
C THR A 13 -5.61 3.88 -1.92
N LEU A 14 -6.59 4.45 -2.61
CA LEU A 14 -7.81 3.76 -3.05
C LEU A 14 -7.71 3.47 -4.55
N ALA A 15 -7.96 2.22 -4.92
CA ALA A 15 -8.01 1.75 -6.31
C ALA A 15 -9.38 1.14 -6.61
N LYS A 16 -9.95 1.47 -7.76
CA LYS A 16 -11.26 1.03 -8.23
C LYS A 16 -11.22 0.92 -9.75
N GLY A 17 -11.77 -0.16 -10.30
CA GLY A 17 -11.74 -0.45 -11.73
C GLY A 17 -10.34 -0.79 -12.24
N ALA A 18 -10.28 -1.34 -13.45
CA ALA A 18 -9.04 -1.75 -14.09
C ALA A 18 -8.04 -0.58 -14.20
N CYS A 19 -6.81 -0.83 -13.74
CA CYS A 19 -5.73 0.14 -13.82
C CYS A 19 -5.16 0.18 -15.25
N SER A 20 -5.15 1.36 -15.87
CA SER A 20 -4.44 1.55 -17.13
C SER A 20 -2.92 1.57 -16.95
N SER A 21 -2.16 1.32 -18.01
CA SER A 21 -0.68 1.43 -17.95
C SER A 21 -0.21 2.84 -17.59
N GLU A 22 -0.96 3.88 -17.98
CA GLU A 22 -0.67 5.27 -17.63
C GLU A 22 -0.87 5.54 -16.14
N GLU A 23 -1.99 5.09 -15.56
CA GLU A 23 -2.24 5.20 -14.13
C GLU A 23 -1.21 4.43 -13.30
N MET A 24 -0.77 3.27 -13.77
CA MET A 24 0.28 2.50 -13.09
C MET A 24 1.63 3.21 -13.10
N ARG A 25 1.99 3.88 -14.20
CA ARG A 25 3.20 4.72 -14.27
C ARG A 25 3.08 5.94 -13.36
N ALA A 26 1.93 6.62 -13.40
CA ALA A 26 1.65 7.75 -12.51
C ALA A 26 1.75 7.32 -11.03
N PHE A 27 1.28 6.12 -10.68
CA PHE A 27 1.43 5.57 -9.33
C PHE A 27 2.90 5.42 -8.93
N PHE A 28 3.76 4.87 -9.80
CA PHE A 28 5.19 4.76 -9.54
C PHE A 28 5.91 6.11 -9.44
N GLU A 29 5.51 7.09 -10.24
CA GLU A 29 6.04 8.45 -10.15
C GLU A 29 5.67 9.11 -8.82
N VAL A 30 4.42 8.99 -8.39
CA VAL A 30 3.93 9.51 -7.11
C VAL A 30 4.65 8.85 -5.94
N TRP A 31 4.82 7.52 -5.95
CA TRP A 31 5.61 6.81 -4.95
C TRP A 31 7.07 7.25 -4.92
N SER A 32 7.67 7.48 -6.10
CA SER A 32 9.05 7.96 -6.19
C SER A 32 9.19 9.32 -5.54
N ARG A 33 8.22 10.23 -5.72
CA ARG A 33 8.18 11.53 -5.04
C ARG A 33 8.11 11.38 -3.53
N TRP A 34 7.31 10.45 -3.00
CA TRP A 34 7.27 10.20 -1.54
C TRP A 34 8.61 9.71 -1.01
N LEU A 35 9.30 8.85 -1.75
CA LEU A 35 10.65 8.43 -1.41
C LEU A 35 11.67 9.59 -1.54
N ASP A 36 11.45 10.53 -2.46
CA ASP A 36 12.33 11.68 -2.71
C ASP A 36 12.25 12.69 -1.55
N GLU A 37 11.12 12.75 -0.84
CA GLU A 37 10.97 13.55 0.38
C GLU A 37 11.89 13.07 1.52
N GLY A 38 12.41 11.84 1.45
CA GLY A 38 13.38 11.29 2.41
C GLY A 38 12.81 11.06 3.81
N ARG A 39 11.49 11.19 3.99
CA ARG A 39 10.79 11.02 5.25
C ARG A 39 10.15 9.64 5.32
N PRO A 40 10.23 8.92 6.45
CA PRO A 40 9.58 7.63 6.57
C PRO A 40 8.06 7.72 6.42
N PHE A 41 7.46 6.70 5.81
CA PHE A 41 6.01 6.61 5.62
C PHE A 41 5.49 5.17 5.67
N ILE A 42 4.17 5.04 5.81
CA ILE A 42 3.43 3.79 5.79
C ILE A 42 2.52 3.81 4.57
N SER A 43 2.55 2.75 3.77
CA SER A 43 1.64 2.62 2.62
C SER A 43 0.44 1.77 3.00
N ILE A 44 -0.76 2.30 2.83
CA ILE A 44 -2.02 1.58 3.03
C ILE A 44 -2.79 1.60 1.73
N ARG A 45 -2.93 0.46 1.07
CA ARG A 45 -3.63 0.33 -0.21
C ARG A 45 -4.94 -0.42 0.00
N ARG A 46 -6.04 0.10 -0.56
CA ARG A 46 -7.32 -0.61 -0.62
C ARG A 46 -7.77 -0.73 -2.08
N PHE A 47 -8.00 -1.96 -2.51
CA PHE A 47 -8.66 -2.30 -3.75
C PHE A 47 -10.15 -2.44 -3.48
N LEU A 48 -10.96 -1.60 -4.11
CA LEU A 48 -12.41 -1.51 -3.88
C LEU A 48 -13.22 -2.55 -4.67
N ASP A 49 -12.63 -3.09 -5.75
CA ASP A 49 -13.20 -4.14 -6.58
C ASP A 49 -12.09 -5.06 -7.10
N GLU A 50 -12.49 -6.18 -7.71
CA GLU A 50 -11.56 -7.15 -8.30
C GLU A 50 -10.87 -6.60 -9.55
N ASP A 51 -11.55 -5.74 -10.31
CA ASP A 51 -11.01 -5.12 -11.52
C ASP A 51 -9.76 -4.29 -11.20
N ALA A 52 -9.71 -3.63 -10.04
CA ALA A 52 -8.56 -2.86 -9.59
C ALA A 52 -7.29 -3.70 -9.36
N LEU A 53 -7.42 -5.02 -9.27
CA LEU A 53 -6.28 -5.95 -9.18
C LEU A 53 -5.81 -6.42 -10.56
N LEU A 54 -6.58 -6.18 -11.63
CA LEU A 54 -6.15 -6.46 -12.99
C LEU A 54 -4.96 -5.57 -13.34
N GLN A 55 -3.87 -6.23 -13.73
CA GLN A 55 -2.67 -5.55 -14.16
C GLN A 55 -2.66 -5.39 -15.68
N PRO A 56 -2.31 -4.22 -16.22
CA PRO A 56 -2.17 -4.06 -17.66
C PRO A 56 -1.00 -4.91 -18.18
N GLU A 57 -0.99 -5.19 -19.49
CA GLU A 57 0.08 -5.97 -20.09
C GLU A 57 1.46 -5.30 -19.84
N GLY A 58 2.45 -6.09 -19.41
CA GLY A 58 3.79 -5.59 -19.09
C GLY A 58 3.94 -4.96 -17.69
N ALA A 59 2.84 -4.72 -16.97
CA ALA A 59 2.82 -4.15 -15.61
C ALA A 59 3.76 -4.85 -14.63
N ALA A 60 3.73 -6.18 -14.58
CA ALA A 60 4.57 -6.95 -13.66
C ALA A 60 6.08 -6.72 -13.91
N ARG A 61 6.47 -6.53 -15.18
CA ARG A 61 7.86 -6.22 -15.54
C ARG A 61 8.24 -4.79 -15.13
N GLU A 62 7.39 -3.82 -15.42
CA GLU A 62 7.60 -2.42 -15.03
C GLU A 62 7.68 -2.29 -13.50
N ALA A 63 6.74 -2.91 -12.78
CA ALA A 63 6.72 -2.95 -11.31
C ALA A 63 7.99 -3.56 -10.73
N LYS A 64 8.45 -4.69 -11.29
CA LYS A 64 9.68 -5.35 -10.84
C LYS A 64 10.90 -4.47 -11.05
N GLN A 65 11.03 -3.82 -12.20
CA GLN A 65 12.15 -2.92 -12.50
C GLN A 65 12.16 -1.72 -11.56
N TRP A 66 11.00 -1.10 -11.34
CA TRP A 66 10.86 0.03 -10.42
C TRP A 66 11.20 -0.37 -8.98
N LEU A 67 10.71 -1.54 -8.52
CA LEU A 67 11.01 -2.07 -7.20
C LEU A 67 12.51 -2.32 -7.02
N GLN A 68 13.17 -2.95 -8.00
CA GLN A 68 14.61 -3.19 -7.97
C GLN A 68 15.41 -1.88 -7.86
N LYS A 69 15.02 -0.86 -8.64
CA LYS A 69 15.67 0.46 -8.60
C LYS A 69 15.52 1.17 -7.26
N ASN A 70 14.37 1.00 -6.58
CA ASN A 70 14.05 1.71 -5.34
C ASN A 70 14.19 0.84 -4.06
N ALA A 71 14.59 -0.42 -4.17
CA ALA A 71 14.58 -1.37 -3.07
C ALA A 71 15.32 -0.89 -1.81
N GLY A 72 16.48 -0.24 -1.98
CA GLY A 72 17.23 0.34 -0.85
C GLY A 72 16.44 1.43 -0.13
N ARG A 73 15.82 2.34 -0.87
CA ARG A 73 15.02 3.45 -0.33
C ARG A 73 13.75 2.93 0.34
N ILE A 74 13.10 1.94 -0.26
CA ILE A 74 11.91 1.29 0.30
C ILE A 74 12.22 0.71 1.67
N ARG A 75 13.31 -0.06 1.82
CA ARG A 75 13.69 -0.65 3.11
C ARG A 75 14.08 0.38 4.17
N GLN A 76 14.58 1.54 3.75
CA GLN A 76 15.01 2.60 4.66
C GLN A 76 13.85 3.51 5.09
N GLN A 77 12.87 3.72 4.21
CA GLN A 77 11.86 4.76 4.39
C GLN A 77 10.44 4.22 4.57
N VAL A 78 10.14 3.01 4.10
CA VAL A 78 8.80 2.43 4.30
C VAL A 78 8.77 1.68 5.63
N LEU A 79 7.99 2.18 6.58
CA LEU A 79 7.83 1.58 7.91
C LEU A 79 6.90 0.36 7.88
N GLY A 80 5.95 0.33 6.95
CA GLY A 80 5.09 -0.81 6.73
C GLY A 80 4.20 -0.68 5.50
N MET A 81 3.72 -1.83 5.00
CA MET A 81 2.81 -1.90 3.85
C MET A 81 1.57 -2.73 4.17
N VAL A 82 0.40 -2.10 4.07
CA VAL A 82 -0.90 -2.74 4.22
C VAL A 82 -1.56 -2.79 2.86
N THR A 83 -2.07 -3.97 2.49
CA THR A 83 -2.87 -4.16 1.27
C THR A 83 -4.21 -4.77 1.65
N ILE A 84 -5.30 -4.09 1.32
CA ILE A 84 -6.67 -4.50 1.60
C ILE A 84 -7.32 -4.82 0.25
N VAL A 85 -7.85 -6.03 0.11
CA VAL A 85 -8.43 -6.53 -1.14
C VAL A 85 -9.87 -7.01 -0.91
N PRO A 86 -10.70 -7.14 -1.95
CA PRO A 86 -11.99 -7.82 -1.82
C PRO A 86 -11.84 -9.23 -1.26
N GLU A 87 -12.83 -9.68 -0.48
CA GLU A 87 -12.78 -10.99 0.19
C GLU A 87 -12.66 -12.16 -0.79
N THR A 88 -13.30 -12.05 -1.95
CA THR A 88 -13.31 -13.05 -3.02
C THR A 88 -11.93 -13.42 -3.56
N VAL A 89 -10.97 -12.49 -3.47
CA VAL A 89 -9.60 -12.64 -4.00
C VAL A 89 -8.54 -12.69 -2.90
N TYR A 90 -8.97 -12.59 -1.63
CA TYR A 90 -8.07 -12.53 -0.49
C TYR A 90 -7.18 -13.76 -0.37
N GLU A 91 -7.75 -14.96 -0.51
CA GLU A 91 -6.98 -16.22 -0.40
C GLU A 91 -5.85 -16.29 -1.44
N GLN A 92 -6.09 -15.79 -2.66
CA GLN A 92 -5.06 -15.73 -3.69
C GLN A 92 -4.03 -14.65 -3.38
N ALA A 93 -4.47 -13.46 -3.00
CA ALA A 93 -3.59 -12.31 -2.73
C ALA A 93 -2.71 -12.52 -1.49
N SER A 94 -3.20 -13.23 -0.47
CA SER A 94 -2.47 -13.51 0.78
C SER A 94 -1.36 -14.54 0.62
N ARG A 95 -1.36 -15.33 -0.47
CA ARG A 95 -0.27 -16.28 -0.78
C ARG A 95 1.03 -15.58 -1.17
N MET A 96 0.96 -14.32 -1.61
CA MET A 96 2.15 -13.52 -1.90
C MET A 96 2.78 -13.03 -0.60
N ASP A 97 4.02 -13.44 -0.35
CA ASP A 97 4.81 -12.97 0.79
C ASP A 97 5.35 -11.56 0.51
N ALA A 98 4.50 -10.56 0.77
CA ALA A 98 4.84 -9.16 0.59
C ALA A 98 6.00 -8.73 1.50
N GLU A 99 6.07 -9.25 2.72
CA GLU A 99 7.14 -8.90 3.67
C GLU A 99 8.49 -9.38 3.16
N LYS A 100 8.58 -10.60 2.62
CA LYS A 100 9.80 -11.09 1.96
C LYS A 100 10.14 -10.30 0.68
N LEU A 101 9.14 -9.89 -0.09
CA LEU A 101 9.35 -9.14 -1.33
C LEU A 101 9.92 -7.73 -1.06
N PHE A 102 9.35 -7.01 -0.10
CA PHE A 102 9.70 -5.63 0.19
C PHE A 102 10.73 -5.49 1.31
N GLN A 103 10.94 -6.54 2.11
CA GLN A 103 11.79 -6.57 3.30
C GLN A 103 11.44 -5.46 4.32
N VAL A 104 10.13 -5.21 4.47
CA VAL A 104 9.52 -4.33 5.46
C VAL A 104 8.27 -5.03 5.99
N PRO A 105 7.80 -4.73 7.22
CA PRO A 105 6.55 -5.30 7.72
C PRO A 105 5.42 -5.12 6.70
N ALA A 106 4.82 -6.21 6.25
CA ALA A 106 3.77 -6.14 5.24
C ALA A 106 2.68 -7.17 5.47
N GLY A 107 1.44 -6.76 5.23
CA GLY A 107 0.27 -7.62 5.38
C GLY A 107 -0.77 -7.38 4.30
N THR A 108 -1.42 -8.48 3.89
CA THR A 108 -2.59 -8.46 3.01
C THR A 108 -3.82 -8.84 3.84
N PHE A 109 -4.95 -8.16 3.65
CA PHE A 109 -6.17 -8.34 4.44
C PHE A 109 -7.42 -8.23 3.56
N SER A 110 -8.52 -8.87 3.96
CA SER A 110 -9.86 -8.64 3.38
C SER A 110 -10.70 -7.63 4.17
N ASN A 111 -10.26 -7.29 5.39
CA ASN A 111 -11.03 -6.50 6.35
C ASN A 111 -10.21 -5.28 6.82
N VAL A 112 -10.83 -4.09 6.78
CA VAL A 112 -10.20 -2.83 7.18
C VAL A 112 -9.79 -2.83 8.65
N ASP A 113 -10.68 -3.25 9.56
CA ASP A 113 -10.41 -3.22 10.99
C ASP A 113 -9.29 -4.21 11.40
N ALA A 114 -9.23 -5.37 10.75
CA ALA A 114 -8.14 -6.33 10.92
C ALA A 114 -6.80 -5.76 10.42
N ALA A 115 -6.82 -5.09 9.26
CA ALA A 115 -5.64 -4.43 8.70
C ALA A 115 -5.11 -3.31 9.60
N LEU A 116 -6.01 -2.49 10.16
CA LEU A 116 -5.65 -1.41 11.08
C LEU A 116 -5.15 -1.94 12.43
N HIS A 117 -5.74 -3.02 12.95
CA HIS A 117 -5.24 -3.67 14.16
C HIS A 117 -3.82 -4.23 13.97
N TRP A 118 -3.57 -4.92 12.85
CA TRP A 118 -2.23 -5.38 12.51
C TRP A 118 -1.25 -4.22 12.36
N LEU A 119 -1.66 -3.13 11.70
CA LEU A 119 -0.80 -1.97 11.49
C LEU A 119 -0.40 -1.34 12.83
N GLU A 120 -1.36 -1.22 13.74
CA GLU A 120 -1.16 -0.69 15.08
C GLU A 120 -0.11 -1.51 15.85
N ASP A 121 -0.29 -2.83 15.89
CA ASP A 121 0.56 -3.74 16.66
C ASP A 121 1.96 -3.92 16.04
N ARG A 122 2.04 -4.02 14.71
CA ARG A 122 3.28 -4.42 14.01
C ARG A 122 4.13 -3.25 13.53
N VAL A 123 3.53 -2.07 13.38
CA VAL A 123 4.20 -0.91 12.81
C VAL A 123 4.10 0.29 13.74
N VAL A 124 2.90 0.73 14.12
CA VAL A 124 2.71 1.96 14.91
C VAL A 124 3.34 1.85 16.30
N GLY A 125 2.96 0.83 17.07
CA GLY A 125 3.44 0.62 18.43
C GLY A 125 4.98 0.51 18.51
N PRO A 126 5.61 -0.38 17.71
CA PRO A 126 7.07 -0.51 17.68
C PRO A 126 7.81 0.78 17.28
N ASN A 127 7.22 1.59 16.38
CA ASN A 127 7.81 2.86 15.95
C ASN A 127 7.35 4.07 16.78
N ARG A 128 6.48 3.87 17.79
CA ARG A 128 5.92 4.92 18.67
C ARG A 128 5.30 6.08 17.89
N LEU A 129 4.52 5.77 16.87
CA LEU A 129 3.85 6.77 16.03
C LEU A 129 2.49 7.17 16.62
N ASP A 130 2.10 8.43 16.43
CA ASP A 130 0.72 8.86 16.68
C ASP A 130 -0.19 8.28 15.60
N PHE A 131 -1.29 7.64 15.98
CA PHE A 131 -2.19 6.97 15.05
C PHE A 131 -3.64 7.35 15.29
N ASP A 132 -4.16 8.26 14.47
CA ASP A 132 -5.59 8.52 14.40
C ASP A 132 -6.28 7.42 13.58
N ARG A 133 -6.53 6.29 14.25
CA ARG A 133 -7.15 5.11 13.65
C ARG A 133 -8.50 5.43 13.01
N ALA A 134 -9.28 6.33 13.62
CA ALA A 134 -10.60 6.70 13.12
C ALA A 134 -10.48 7.47 11.80
N ALA A 135 -9.60 8.47 11.73
CA ALA A 135 -9.38 9.23 10.49
C ALA A 135 -8.90 8.33 9.34
N ILE A 136 -7.97 7.40 9.60
CA ILE A 136 -7.51 6.46 8.56
C ILE A 136 -8.63 5.51 8.13
N ARG A 137 -9.42 5.01 9.08
CA ARG A 137 -10.56 4.15 8.78
C ARG A 137 -11.58 4.86 7.89
N ASP A 138 -11.92 6.11 8.20
CA ASP A 138 -12.88 6.90 7.43
C ASP A 138 -12.42 7.08 5.99
N LYS A 139 -11.14 7.41 5.77
CA LYS A 139 -10.54 7.48 4.43
C LYS A 139 -10.59 6.14 3.71
N LEU A 140 -10.31 5.04 4.41
CA LEU A 140 -10.37 3.70 3.82
C LEU A 140 -11.78 3.31 3.43
N THR A 141 -12.80 3.72 4.17
CA THR A 141 -14.21 3.34 3.93
C THR A 141 -14.97 4.30 3.02
N ALA A 142 -14.39 5.44 2.65
CA ALA A 142 -14.99 6.36 1.69
C ALA A 142 -15.18 5.66 0.33
N THR A 143 -16.41 5.71 -0.19
CA THR A 143 -16.85 5.08 -1.46
C THR A 143 -16.99 6.10 -2.58
#